data_AF-A0AAI8SQR4-F1
#
_entry.id   AF-A0AAI8SQR4-F1
#
_cell.length_a   1.000
_cell.length_b   1.000
_cell.length_c   1.000
_cell.angle_alpha   90.00
_cell.angle_beta   90.00
_cell.angle_gamma   90.00
#
_symmetry.space_group_name_H-M   'P 1'
#
loop_
_entity.id
_entity.type
_entity.pdbx_description
1 polymer ?
#
loop_
_entity_poly.entity_id
_entity_poly.type
_entity_poly.pdbx_seq_one_letter_code
_entity_poly.pdbx_strand_id
1 'polypeptide(L)'
;MFVPLLGYARVSTSDQSLTGQIDALRAAGCERVWTDVASGARARRPGLDELVAAVVAGDTVVVTRLDRLGRSLPHLLGLVENLAAAGVGLRSLAEEIDTSSATGRLVLHVFGALAEFERGINHERTMGGLAAARARGRIGGRPPALRGRRLAHARELAAAGMPVAEIADTLLVGRSTVYRALNGSREQDGEEMTSSPIDRVWSVRDAVLKWLYLKAMVDGNRHPVLKADDIANAVEWQGDSLTQQEVAEASEWLRDQEYISGTASWGHGVVRPSITAKGEALADAGKSVRGGNAPGRPTGSDHDSHQ
;
A
#
# COMPACT_ATOMS: atom_id res chain seq x y z
N MET A 1 44.26 -32.21 -9.10
CA MET A 1 43.53 -31.58 -10.22
C MET A 1 43.34 -30.13 -9.84
N PHE A 2 43.82 -29.19 -10.65
CA PHE A 2 43.69 -27.76 -10.37
C PHE A 2 42.24 -27.37 -10.67
N VAL A 3 41.52 -26.84 -9.69
CA VAL A 3 40.12 -26.38 -9.84
C VAL A 3 40.19 -24.89 -10.16
N PRO A 4 39.87 -24.45 -11.39
CA PRO A 4 39.94 -23.04 -11.75
C PRO A 4 38.94 -22.23 -10.93
N LEU A 5 39.43 -21.16 -10.30
CA LEU A 5 38.59 -20.24 -9.52
C LEU A 5 38.27 -19.00 -10.35
N LEU A 6 36.97 -18.76 -10.55
CA LEU A 6 36.44 -17.67 -11.38
C LEU A 6 35.67 -16.70 -10.49
N GLY A 7 36.18 -15.47 -10.36
CA GLY A 7 35.62 -14.47 -9.45
C GLY A 7 34.49 -13.66 -10.07
N TYR A 8 33.50 -13.28 -9.26
CA TYR A 8 32.51 -12.29 -9.66
C TYR A 8 32.26 -11.25 -8.55
N ALA A 9 32.30 -9.98 -8.93
CA ALA A 9 32.09 -8.84 -8.04
C ALA A 9 31.00 -7.90 -8.56
N ARG A 10 30.22 -7.33 -7.65
CA ARG A 10 29.13 -6.40 -8.01
C ARG A 10 29.03 -5.24 -7.02
N VAL A 11 28.79 -4.04 -7.54
CA VAL A 11 28.51 -2.84 -6.73
C VAL A 11 27.30 -2.08 -7.26
N SER A 12 26.64 -1.31 -6.40
CA SER A 12 25.49 -0.49 -6.79
C SER A 12 25.89 0.88 -7.34
N THR A 13 26.95 1.53 -6.82
CA THR A 13 27.28 2.93 -7.16
C THR A 13 28.70 3.41 -6.80
N SER A 14 29.63 2.57 -6.30
CA SER A 14 30.96 3.05 -5.85
C SER A 14 32.15 2.18 -6.28
N ASP A 15 33.24 2.84 -6.70
CA ASP A 15 34.48 2.18 -7.13
C ASP A 15 35.31 1.61 -5.97
N GLN A 16 35.37 2.28 -4.82
CA GLN A 16 36.13 1.81 -3.66
C GLN A 16 35.65 0.43 -3.15
N SER A 17 34.35 0.16 -3.24
CA SER A 17 33.78 -1.13 -2.83
C SER A 17 33.97 -2.24 -3.88
N LEU A 18 34.29 -1.87 -5.13
CA LEU A 18 34.58 -2.83 -6.19
C LEU A 18 36.02 -3.30 -6.11
N THR A 19 36.97 -2.39 -5.91
CA THR A 19 38.39 -2.72 -5.73
C THR A 19 38.59 -3.69 -4.57
N GLY A 20 38.00 -3.41 -3.40
CA GLY A 20 38.09 -4.32 -2.25
C GLY A 20 37.51 -5.71 -2.50
N GLN A 21 36.48 -5.83 -3.34
CA GLN A 21 35.95 -7.15 -3.74
C GLN A 21 36.90 -7.88 -4.68
N ILE A 22 37.48 -7.18 -5.66
CA ILE A 22 38.45 -7.76 -6.60
C ILE A 22 39.68 -8.26 -5.85
N ASP A 23 40.18 -7.48 -4.90
CA ASP A 23 41.35 -7.86 -4.09
C ASP A 23 41.06 -9.12 -3.26
N ALA A 24 39.89 -9.20 -2.62
CA ALA A 24 39.46 -10.39 -1.89
C ALA A 24 39.35 -11.63 -2.79
N LEU A 25 38.82 -11.48 -4.01
CA LEU A 25 38.69 -12.58 -4.98
C LEU A 25 40.06 -13.05 -5.48
N ARG A 26 40.97 -12.12 -5.77
CA ARG A 26 42.36 -12.44 -6.16
C ARG A 26 43.11 -13.13 -5.02
N ALA A 27 42.95 -12.65 -3.79
CA ALA A 27 43.54 -13.29 -2.60
C ALA A 27 43.00 -14.71 -2.38
N ALA A 28 41.75 -14.98 -2.78
CA ALA A 28 41.16 -16.31 -2.77
C ALA A 28 41.64 -17.23 -3.92
N GLY A 29 42.49 -16.73 -4.83
CA GLY A 29 43.04 -17.48 -5.95
C GLY A 29 42.26 -17.38 -7.25
N CYS A 30 41.35 -16.41 -7.40
CA CYS A 30 40.61 -16.22 -8.66
C CYS A 30 41.52 -15.66 -9.75
N GLU A 31 41.69 -16.41 -10.84
CA GLU A 31 42.54 -16.01 -11.97
C GLU A 31 41.87 -14.96 -12.85
N ARG A 32 40.56 -15.10 -13.05
CA ARG A 32 39.72 -14.18 -13.82
C ARG A 32 38.60 -13.67 -12.93
N VAL A 33 38.32 -12.37 -13.00
CA VAL A 33 37.26 -11.71 -12.23
C VAL A 33 36.37 -10.92 -13.17
N TRP A 34 35.08 -11.22 -13.16
CA TRP A 34 34.04 -10.46 -13.85
C TRP A 34 33.41 -9.46 -12.89
N THR A 35 33.00 -8.30 -13.41
CA THR A 35 32.48 -7.21 -12.59
C THR A 35 31.21 -6.61 -13.19
N ASP A 36 30.32 -6.14 -12.31
CA ASP A 36 29.14 -5.38 -12.71
C ASP A 36 28.90 -4.19 -11.79
N VAL A 37 28.59 -3.04 -12.40
CA VAL A 37 28.09 -1.84 -11.71
C VAL A 37 26.60 -1.72 -12.01
N ALA A 38 25.77 -2.15 -11.06
CA ALA A 38 24.34 -2.32 -11.26
C ALA A 38 23.54 -1.93 -10.01
N SER A 39 22.73 -0.88 -10.12
CA SER A 39 21.78 -0.45 -9.07
C SER A 39 20.36 -0.93 -9.37
N GLY A 40 19.69 -1.49 -8.35
CA GLY A 40 18.31 -1.96 -8.45
C GLY A 40 18.13 -3.38 -8.99
N ALA A 41 16.97 -3.96 -8.71
CA ALA A 41 16.68 -5.38 -8.95
C ALA A 41 16.56 -5.77 -10.44
N ARG A 42 16.41 -4.79 -11.35
CA ARG A 42 16.25 -5.00 -12.81
C ARG A 42 17.44 -4.53 -13.65
N ALA A 43 18.52 -4.07 -13.02
CA ALA A 43 19.70 -3.66 -13.78
C ALA A 43 20.34 -4.85 -14.50
N ARG A 44 20.78 -4.60 -15.75
CA ARG A 44 21.49 -5.58 -16.58
C ARG A 44 22.84 -5.92 -15.94
N ARG A 45 23.27 -7.17 -16.05
CA ARG A 45 24.51 -7.70 -15.47
C ARG A 45 25.33 -8.44 -16.52
N PRO A 46 25.86 -7.73 -17.53
CA PRO A 46 26.64 -8.36 -18.59
C PRO A 46 27.84 -9.14 -18.06
N GLY A 47 28.49 -8.69 -16.98
CA GLY A 47 29.62 -9.42 -16.39
C GLY A 47 29.22 -10.78 -15.84
N LEU A 48 28.08 -10.88 -15.18
CA LEU A 48 27.52 -12.17 -14.74
C LEU A 48 27.13 -13.06 -15.92
N ASP A 49 26.48 -12.49 -16.93
CA ASP A 49 26.06 -13.24 -18.13
C ASP A 49 27.28 -13.84 -18.85
N GLU A 50 28.36 -13.08 -18.99
CA GLU A 50 29.62 -13.54 -19.58
C GLU A 50 30.31 -14.61 -18.73
N LEU A 51 30.31 -14.47 -17.40
CA LEU A 51 30.84 -15.49 -16.48
C LEU A 51 30.11 -16.82 -16.68
N VAL A 52 28.77 -16.79 -16.65
CA VAL A 52 27.93 -18.00 -16.79
C VAL A 52 28.11 -18.64 -18.17
N ALA A 53 28.40 -17.86 -19.20
CA ALA A 53 28.72 -18.39 -20.54
C ALA A 53 30.15 -18.96 -20.63
N ALA A 54 31.07 -18.52 -19.77
CA ALA A 54 32.48 -18.89 -19.82
C ALA A 54 32.86 -20.10 -18.95
N VAL A 55 32.06 -20.43 -17.93
CA VAL A 55 32.33 -21.54 -17.01
C VAL A 55 32.25 -22.89 -17.71
N VAL A 56 33.10 -23.83 -17.28
CA VAL A 56 33.10 -25.22 -17.73
C VAL A 56 33.07 -26.19 -16.54
N ALA A 57 32.68 -27.44 -16.80
CA ALA A 57 32.61 -28.46 -15.76
C ALA A 57 33.96 -28.61 -15.02
N GLY A 58 33.91 -28.58 -13.68
CA GLY A 58 35.09 -28.59 -12.82
C GLY A 58 35.55 -27.20 -12.36
N ASP A 59 35.01 -26.11 -12.91
CA ASP A 59 35.26 -24.76 -12.40
C ASP A 59 34.56 -24.50 -11.07
N THR A 60 35.02 -23.49 -10.33
CA THR A 60 34.29 -22.93 -9.19
C THR A 60 34.15 -21.42 -9.33
N VAL A 61 32.91 -20.96 -9.35
CA VAL A 61 32.57 -19.54 -9.27
C VAL A 61 32.75 -19.09 -7.82
N VAL A 62 33.51 -18.02 -7.60
CA VAL A 62 33.77 -17.45 -6.28
C VAL A 62 33.17 -16.05 -6.21
N VAL A 63 32.42 -15.79 -5.15
CA VAL A 63 31.87 -14.47 -4.83
C VAL A 63 32.26 -14.05 -3.44
N THR A 64 32.36 -12.75 -3.20
CA THR A 64 32.65 -12.23 -1.85
C THR A 64 31.49 -12.50 -0.90
N ARG A 65 30.25 -12.36 -1.39
CA ARG A 65 29.00 -12.61 -0.66
C ARG A 65 27.90 -13.08 -1.61
N LEU A 66 26.97 -13.88 -1.12
CA LEU A 66 25.85 -14.40 -1.92
C LEU A 66 24.90 -13.31 -2.47
N ASP A 67 24.74 -12.19 -1.76
CA ASP A 67 23.91 -11.05 -2.20
C ASP A 67 24.51 -10.28 -3.40
N ARG A 68 25.78 -10.53 -3.72
CA ARG A 68 26.42 -9.98 -4.91
C ARG A 68 26.08 -10.77 -6.16
N LEU A 69 25.85 -12.08 -6.04
CA LEU A 69 25.49 -12.99 -7.13
C LEU A 69 24.01 -12.88 -7.52
N GLY A 70 23.10 -13.01 -6.55
CA GLY A 70 21.65 -12.99 -6.78
C GLY A 70 21.07 -11.57 -6.90
N ARG A 71 19.85 -11.46 -7.46
CA ARG A 71 18.98 -10.25 -7.31
C ARG A 71 17.85 -10.46 -6.32
N SER A 72 17.55 -11.73 -6.07
CA SER A 72 16.62 -12.27 -5.10
C SER A 72 17.12 -13.67 -4.76
N LEU A 73 16.59 -14.28 -3.72
CA LEU A 73 16.97 -15.65 -3.41
C LEU A 73 16.49 -16.66 -4.46
N PRO A 74 15.25 -16.61 -5.01
CA PRO A 74 14.87 -17.52 -6.08
C PRO A 74 15.83 -17.44 -7.28
N HIS A 75 16.32 -16.23 -7.58
CA HIS A 75 17.34 -16.05 -8.61
C HIS A 75 18.69 -16.67 -8.23
N LEU A 76 19.11 -16.55 -6.97
CA LEU A 76 20.34 -17.18 -6.48
C LEU A 76 20.25 -18.71 -6.55
N LEU A 77 19.15 -19.30 -6.07
CA LEU A 77 18.94 -20.75 -6.11
C LEU A 77 18.94 -21.27 -7.53
N GLY A 78 18.24 -20.60 -8.45
CA GLY A 78 18.27 -20.95 -9.88
C GLY A 78 19.66 -20.84 -10.50
N LEU A 79 20.47 -19.83 -10.13
CA LEU A 79 21.86 -19.75 -10.57
C LEU A 79 22.69 -20.93 -10.03
N VAL A 80 22.52 -21.30 -8.77
CA VAL A 80 23.25 -22.43 -8.19
C VAL A 80 22.85 -23.75 -8.85
N GLU A 81 21.57 -23.97 -9.11
CA GLU A 81 21.08 -25.15 -9.82
C GLU A 81 21.65 -25.22 -11.24
N ASN A 82 21.68 -24.10 -11.96
CA ASN A 82 22.27 -24.03 -13.31
C ASN A 82 23.78 -24.32 -13.30
N LEU A 83 24.52 -23.75 -12.35
CA LEU A 83 25.96 -24.03 -12.20
C LEU A 83 26.19 -25.50 -11.83
N ALA A 84 25.43 -26.05 -10.89
CA ALA A 84 25.53 -27.45 -10.48
C ALA A 84 25.21 -28.41 -11.64
N ALA A 85 24.21 -28.10 -12.46
CA ALA A 85 23.86 -28.88 -13.66
C ALA A 85 24.99 -28.86 -14.71
N ALA A 86 25.76 -27.76 -14.77
CA ALA A 86 26.96 -27.66 -15.60
C ALA A 86 28.22 -28.27 -14.97
N GLY A 87 28.13 -28.86 -13.77
CA GLY A 87 29.27 -29.41 -13.04
C GLY A 87 30.19 -28.33 -12.46
N VAL A 88 29.67 -27.12 -12.23
CA VAL A 88 30.39 -25.95 -11.71
C VAL A 88 30.03 -25.72 -10.24
N GLY A 89 31.04 -25.53 -9.40
CA GLY A 89 30.86 -25.18 -7.99
C GLY A 89 30.58 -23.68 -7.82
N LEU A 90 29.91 -23.34 -6.72
CA LEU A 90 29.81 -21.98 -6.19
C LEU A 90 30.42 -21.92 -4.79
N ARG A 91 31.32 -20.95 -4.57
CA ARG A 91 31.92 -20.63 -3.28
C ARG A 91 31.65 -19.18 -2.89
N SER A 92 31.25 -18.97 -1.64
CA SER A 92 31.15 -17.63 -1.06
C SER A 92 32.20 -17.43 0.03
N LEU A 93 32.92 -16.31 -0.01
CA LEU A 93 34.00 -16.02 0.94
C LEU A 93 33.46 -15.61 2.32
N ALA A 94 32.44 -14.76 2.38
CA ALA A 94 31.94 -14.25 3.66
C ALA A 94 31.09 -15.26 4.43
N GLU A 95 30.30 -16.07 3.73
CA GLU A 95 29.47 -17.10 4.34
C GLU A 95 30.20 -18.44 4.51
N GLU A 96 31.44 -18.56 4.01
CA GLU A 96 32.23 -19.80 3.97
C GLU A 96 31.48 -21.01 3.39
N ILE A 97 30.56 -20.75 2.46
CA ILE A 97 29.75 -21.77 1.79
C ILE A 97 30.48 -22.24 0.54
N ASP A 98 30.58 -23.56 0.39
CA ASP A 98 31.07 -24.22 -0.82
C ASP A 98 30.10 -25.32 -1.28
N THR A 99 29.40 -25.04 -2.38
CA THR A 99 28.38 -25.91 -2.98
C THR A 99 28.97 -27.09 -3.77
N SER A 100 30.30 -27.20 -3.91
CA SER A 100 30.93 -28.44 -4.39
C SER A 100 30.69 -29.60 -3.41
N SER A 101 30.54 -29.29 -2.11
CA SER A 101 30.23 -30.25 -1.05
C SER A 101 28.72 -30.46 -0.86
N ALA A 102 28.32 -31.67 -0.44
CA ALA A 102 26.92 -31.96 -0.09
C ALA A 102 26.43 -31.09 1.08
N THR A 103 27.30 -30.86 2.07
CA THR A 103 27.01 -30.00 3.23
C THR A 103 26.77 -28.55 2.79
N GLY A 104 27.60 -27.99 1.92
CA GLY A 104 27.43 -26.62 1.46
C GLY A 104 26.17 -26.42 0.62
N ARG A 105 25.77 -27.42 -0.18
CA ARG A 105 24.46 -27.40 -0.87
C ARG A 105 23.30 -27.40 0.12
N LEU A 106 23.34 -28.25 1.16
CA LEU A 106 22.32 -28.28 2.20
C LEU A 106 22.22 -26.92 2.91
N VAL A 107 23.34 -26.36 3.36
CA VAL A 107 23.40 -25.07 4.05
C VAL A 107 22.81 -23.95 3.20
N LEU A 108 23.13 -23.92 1.90
CA LEU A 108 22.56 -22.95 0.97
C LEU A 108 21.03 -23.09 0.87
N HIS A 109 20.51 -24.31 0.73
CA HIS A 109 19.06 -24.54 0.66
C HIS A 109 18.34 -24.14 1.95
N VAL A 110 18.95 -24.37 3.12
CA VAL A 110 18.40 -23.94 4.41
C VAL A 110 18.35 -22.42 4.53
N PHE A 111 19.44 -21.72 4.18
CA PHE A 111 19.43 -20.25 4.10
C PHE A 111 18.41 -19.75 3.08
N GLY A 112 18.22 -20.50 2.00
CA GLY A 112 17.15 -20.30 1.05
C GLY A 112 15.78 -20.31 1.71
N ALA A 113 15.41 -21.43 2.30
CA ALA A 113 14.11 -21.59 2.96
C ALA A 113 13.86 -20.49 4.01
N LEU A 114 14.89 -20.16 4.81
CA LEU A 114 14.78 -19.12 5.84
C LEU A 114 14.53 -17.72 5.26
N ALA A 115 15.27 -17.32 4.23
CA ALA A 115 15.11 -15.99 3.64
C ALA A 115 13.80 -15.85 2.84
N GLU A 116 13.24 -16.92 2.27
CA GLU A 116 11.87 -16.89 1.74
C GLU A 116 10.82 -16.76 2.85
N PHE A 117 10.99 -17.49 3.96
CA PHE A 117 10.11 -17.39 5.12
C PHE A 117 10.07 -15.96 5.68
N GLU A 118 11.22 -15.33 5.90
CA GLU A 118 11.30 -13.93 6.37
C GLU A 118 10.65 -12.94 5.41
N ARG A 119 10.81 -13.14 4.09
CA ARG A 119 10.13 -12.34 3.07
C ARG A 119 8.61 -12.48 3.18
N GLY A 120 8.11 -13.70 3.36
CA GLY A 120 6.69 -13.98 3.58
C GLY A 120 6.13 -13.22 4.78
N ILE A 121 6.79 -13.35 5.95
CA ILE A 121 6.38 -12.64 7.17
C ILE A 121 6.38 -11.11 7.00
N ASN A 122 7.38 -10.55 6.33
CA ASN A 122 7.43 -9.11 6.08
C ASN A 122 6.33 -8.66 5.11
N HIS A 123 6.01 -9.48 4.10
CA HIS A 123 4.91 -9.23 3.18
C HIS A 123 3.57 -9.25 3.92
N GLU A 124 3.30 -10.29 4.69
CA GLU A 124 2.09 -10.43 5.50
C GLU A 124 1.91 -9.25 6.47
N ARG A 125 2.98 -8.86 7.18
CA ARG A 125 2.97 -7.70 8.07
C ARG A 125 2.64 -6.41 7.32
N THR A 126 3.23 -6.23 6.14
CA THR A 126 2.97 -5.04 5.29
C THR A 126 1.53 -5.01 4.82
N MET A 127 1.00 -6.15 4.37
CA MET A 127 -0.37 -6.28 3.88
C MET A 127 -1.38 -6.09 5.02
N GLY A 128 -1.14 -6.66 6.20
CA GLY A 128 -1.95 -6.44 7.40
C GLY A 128 -1.92 -4.97 7.84
N GLY A 129 -0.75 -4.33 7.80
CA GLY A 129 -0.61 -2.89 8.08
C GLY A 129 -1.38 -2.01 7.08
N LEU A 130 -1.31 -2.33 5.79
CA LEU A 130 -2.05 -1.65 4.72
C LEU A 130 -3.56 -1.87 4.87
N ALA A 131 -4.01 -3.09 5.17
CA ALA A 131 -5.41 -3.40 5.41
C ALA A 131 -5.96 -2.62 6.61
N ALA A 132 -5.22 -2.62 7.73
CA ALA A 132 -5.58 -1.84 8.92
C ALA A 132 -5.59 -0.32 8.63
N ALA A 133 -4.64 0.17 7.83
CA ALA A 133 -4.62 1.57 7.41
C ALA A 133 -5.82 1.94 6.54
N ARG A 134 -6.20 1.07 5.58
CA ARG A 134 -7.40 1.24 4.75
C ARG A 134 -8.69 1.20 5.58
N ALA A 135 -8.78 0.28 6.54
CA ALA A 135 -9.91 0.20 7.47
C ALA A 135 -10.08 1.48 8.30
N ARG A 136 -8.97 2.15 8.65
CA ARG A 136 -8.94 3.48 9.28
C ARG A 136 -9.10 4.65 8.28
N GLY A 137 -9.52 4.39 7.05
CA GLY A 137 -9.79 5.42 6.04
C GLY A 137 -8.57 5.99 5.31
N ARG A 138 -7.35 5.45 5.51
CA ARG A 138 -6.17 5.90 4.76
C ARG A 138 -6.21 5.35 3.34
N ILE A 139 -6.41 6.24 2.37
CA ILE A 139 -6.27 5.95 0.94
C ILE A 139 -4.78 6.07 0.57
N GLY A 140 -4.14 4.93 0.28
CA GLY A 140 -2.75 4.87 -0.19
C GLY A 140 -2.59 5.33 -1.64
N GLY A 141 -1.34 5.39 -2.12
CA GLY A 141 -1.01 5.75 -3.51
C GLY A 141 -0.66 7.22 -3.72
N ARG A 142 -0.28 7.56 -4.96
CA ARG A 142 0.11 8.93 -5.34
C ARG A 142 -1.12 9.85 -5.32
N PRO A 143 -1.09 10.98 -4.58
CA PRO A 143 -2.12 12.01 -4.65
C PRO A 143 -2.43 12.44 -6.09
N PRO A 144 -3.72 12.50 -6.50
CA PRO A 144 -4.11 13.22 -7.71
C PRO A 144 -3.55 14.64 -7.78
N ALA A 145 -3.00 14.98 -8.95
CA ALA A 145 -2.36 16.29 -9.17
C ALA A 145 -3.36 17.44 -9.21
N LEU A 146 -4.60 17.18 -9.64
CA LEU A 146 -5.72 18.13 -9.60
C LEU A 146 -6.68 17.72 -8.48
N ARG A 147 -6.69 18.49 -7.38
CA ARG A 147 -7.56 18.31 -6.21
C ARG A 147 -7.96 19.67 -5.65
N GLY A 148 -9.09 19.72 -4.93
CA GLY A 148 -9.57 20.93 -4.25
C GLY A 148 -9.66 22.13 -5.20
N ARG A 149 -9.05 23.26 -4.83
CA ARG A 149 -9.07 24.50 -5.62
C ARG A 149 -8.56 24.33 -7.05
N ARG A 150 -7.56 23.46 -7.27
CA ARG A 150 -7.02 23.21 -8.63
C ARG A 150 -8.00 22.47 -9.52
N LEU A 151 -8.83 21.60 -8.94
CA LEU A 151 -9.89 20.91 -9.67
C LEU A 151 -11.05 21.87 -9.98
N ALA A 152 -11.43 22.71 -9.01
CA ALA A 152 -12.43 23.75 -9.22
C ALA A 152 -12.02 24.70 -10.35
N HIS A 153 -10.78 25.18 -10.32
CA HIS A 153 -10.24 26.04 -11.37
C HIS A 153 -10.21 25.34 -12.75
N ALA A 154 -9.83 24.05 -12.80
CA ALA A 154 -9.90 23.28 -14.05
C ALA A 154 -11.33 23.19 -14.61
N ARG A 155 -12.34 23.04 -13.74
CA ARG A 155 -13.76 22.99 -14.14
C ARG A 155 -14.27 24.34 -14.62
N GLU A 156 -13.88 25.44 -13.96
CA GLU A 156 -14.20 26.80 -14.38
C GLU A 156 -13.65 27.11 -15.78
N LEU A 157 -12.37 26.80 -16.02
CA LEU A 157 -11.74 26.99 -17.33
C LEU A 157 -12.42 26.15 -18.42
N ALA A 158 -12.78 24.91 -18.10
CA ALA A 158 -13.52 24.04 -19.03
C ALA A 158 -14.94 24.57 -19.32
N ALA A 159 -15.65 25.06 -18.30
CA ALA A 159 -16.98 25.66 -18.45
C ALA A 159 -16.94 26.97 -19.26
N ALA A 160 -15.84 27.71 -19.18
CA ALA A 160 -15.57 28.88 -20.02
C ALA A 160 -15.23 28.53 -21.49
N GLY A 161 -15.21 27.25 -21.85
CA GLY A 161 -14.97 26.78 -23.22
C GLY A 161 -13.50 26.69 -23.61
N MET A 162 -12.56 26.80 -22.64
CA MET A 162 -11.14 26.69 -22.94
C MET A 162 -10.77 25.27 -23.41
N PRO A 163 -9.95 25.11 -24.48
CA PRO A 163 -9.49 23.81 -24.93
C PRO A 163 -8.67 23.07 -23.86
N VAL A 164 -8.86 21.75 -23.73
CA VAL A 164 -8.19 20.91 -22.71
C VAL A 164 -6.65 20.98 -22.77
N ALA A 165 -6.08 21.21 -23.96
CA ALA A 165 -4.64 21.41 -24.10
C ALA A 165 -4.16 22.69 -23.40
N GLU A 166 -4.89 23.78 -23.56
CA GLU A 166 -4.59 25.07 -22.95
C GLU A 166 -4.84 25.06 -21.44
N ILE A 167 -5.87 24.33 -20.98
CA ILE A 167 -6.10 24.07 -19.55
C ILE A 167 -4.93 23.29 -18.95
N ALA A 168 -4.41 22.28 -19.66
CA ALA A 168 -3.30 21.45 -19.20
C ALA A 168 -2.02 22.26 -19.02
N ASP A 169 -1.73 23.14 -19.98
CA ASP A 169 -0.57 24.04 -19.94
C ASP A 169 -0.73 25.08 -18.83
N THR A 170 -1.91 25.69 -18.70
CA THR A 170 -2.23 26.67 -17.64
C THR A 170 -2.08 26.08 -16.25
N LEU A 171 -2.48 24.82 -16.06
CA LEU A 171 -2.43 24.13 -14.78
C LEU A 171 -1.15 23.33 -14.54
N LEU A 172 -0.20 23.36 -15.48
CA LEU A 172 1.07 22.64 -15.45
C LEU A 172 0.90 21.14 -15.16
N VAL A 173 -0.04 20.50 -15.86
CA VAL A 173 -0.31 19.07 -15.76
C VAL A 173 -0.44 18.45 -17.15
N GLY A 174 -0.28 17.13 -17.26
CA GLY A 174 -0.51 16.46 -18.55
C GLY A 174 -1.98 16.49 -18.97
N ARG A 175 -2.25 16.57 -20.27
CA ARG A 175 -3.62 16.51 -20.85
C ARG A 175 -4.45 15.35 -20.31
N SER A 176 -3.84 14.17 -20.15
CA SER A 176 -4.50 12.98 -19.58
C SER A 176 -4.94 13.17 -18.12
N THR A 177 -4.25 14.02 -17.36
CA THR A 177 -4.64 14.37 -15.98
C THR A 177 -5.83 15.31 -15.96
N VAL A 178 -5.91 16.25 -16.91
CA VAL A 178 -7.09 17.14 -17.09
C VAL A 178 -8.29 16.31 -17.55
N TYR A 179 -8.13 15.49 -18.58
CA TYR A 179 -9.21 14.58 -19.03
C TYR A 179 -9.69 13.68 -17.90
N ARG A 180 -8.80 13.02 -17.15
CA ARG A 180 -9.20 12.18 -16.01
C ARG A 180 -9.87 12.98 -14.89
N ALA A 181 -9.46 14.23 -14.67
CA ALA A 181 -10.05 15.09 -13.64
C ALA A 181 -11.43 15.64 -14.04
N LEU A 182 -11.65 15.92 -15.32
CA LEU A 182 -12.92 16.43 -15.86
C LEU A 182 -13.90 15.30 -16.17
N ASN A 183 -13.43 14.20 -16.79
CA ASN A 183 -14.22 13.02 -17.14
C ASN A 183 -14.40 12.05 -15.98
N GLY A 184 -13.58 12.11 -14.93
CA GLY A 184 -13.78 11.35 -13.69
C GLY A 184 -15.05 11.76 -12.94
N SER A 185 -15.79 12.75 -13.45
CA SER A 185 -17.14 13.11 -13.03
C SER A 185 -18.23 12.31 -13.76
N ARG A 186 -17.92 11.59 -14.86
CA ARG A 186 -18.89 10.74 -15.60
C ARG A 186 -18.81 9.25 -15.25
N GLU A 187 -17.68 8.76 -14.76
CA GLU A 187 -17.56 7.39 -14.23
C GLU A 187 -18.07 7.26 -12.78
N GLN A 188 -18.54 8.35 -12.16
CA GLN A 188 -19.26 8.29 -10.88
C GLN A 188 -20.79 8.35 -11.04
N ASP A 189 -21.29 8.56 -12.26
CA ASP A 189 -22.73 8.71 -12.57
C ASP A 189 -23.28 7.57 -13.46
N GLY A 190 -22.50 6.51 -13.72
CA GLY A 190 -22.86 5.45 -14.68
C GLY A 190 -22.35 4.05 -14.37
N GLU A 191 -21.92 3.78 -13.13
CA GLU A 191 -21.76 2.39 -12.67
C GLU A 191 -23.09 1.97 -12.05
N GLU A 192 -23.81 1.10 -12.75
CA GLU A 192 -24.89 0.31 -12.18
C GLU A 192 -24.42 -0.29 -10.86
N MET A 193 -24.95 0.30 -9.80
CA MET A 193 -24.60 0.07 -8.43
C MET A 193 -25.14 -1.31 -8.05
N THR A 194 -24.41 -2.38 -8.35
CA THR A 194 -24.50 -3.56 -7.48
C THR A 194 -23.83 -3.17 -6.18
N SER A 195 -24.58 -2.49 -5.31
CA SER A 195 -24.11 -1.97 -4.04
C SER A 195 -23.42 -3.10 -3.28
N SER A 196 -22.10 -3.03 -3.13
CA SER A 196 -21.40 -3.90 -2.19
C SER A 196 -22.10 -3.75 -0.83
N PRO A 197 -22.43 -4.84 -0.13
CA PRO A 197 -23.12 -4.77 1.16
C PRO A 197 -22.44 -3.82 2.16
N ILE A 198 -21.12 -3.66 2.04
CA ILE A 198 -20.32 -2.75 2.89
C ILE A 198 -20.62 -1.28 2.59
N ASP A 199 -20.77 -0.88 1.33
CA ASP A 199 -21.00 0.53 0.99
C ASP A 199 -22.44 0.95 1.31
N ARG A 200 -23.41 0.04 1.21
CA ARG A 200 -24.80 0.27 1.64
C ARG A 200 -24.88 0.61 3.13
N VAL A 201 -24.20 -0.15 3.98
CA VAL A 201 -24.18 0.07 5.45
C VAL A 201 -23.65 1.47 5.81
N TRP A 202 -22.61 1.95 5.12
CA TRP A 202 -22.07 3.29 5.37
C TRP A 202 -22.99 4.41 4.88
N SER A 203 -23.59 4.24 3.70
CA SER A 203 -24.55 5.20 3.15
C SER A 203 -25.78 5.35 4.06
N VAL A 204 -26.29 4.25 4.62
CA VAL A 204 -27.41 4.30 5.58
C VAL A 204 -27.04 5.11 6.81
N ARG A 205 -25.83 4.93 7.36
CA ARG A 205 -25.36 5.69 8.53
C ARG A 205 -25.23 7.19 8.25
N ASP A 206 -24.71 7.54 7.08
CA ASP A 206 -24.63 8.94 6.64
C ASP A 206 -26.03 9.55 6.46
N ALA A 207 -26.98 8.80 5.89
CA ALA A 207 -28.36 9.22 5.73
C ALA A 207 -29.05 9.49 7.08
N VAL A 208 -28.93 8.58 8.05
CA VAL A 208 -29.50 8.74 9.40
C VAL A 208 -28.91 9.97 10.10
N LEU A 209 -27.59 10.16 10.05
CA LEU A 209 -26.94 11.29 10.70
C LEU A 209 -27.32 12.62 10.05
N LYS A 210 -27.33 12.68 8.72
CA LYS A 210 -27.74 13.88 7.95
C LYS A 210 -29.20 14.24 8.25
N TRP A 211 -30.09 13.26 8.29
CA TRP A 211 -31.49 13.48 8.62
C TRP A 211 -31.68 14.04 10.03
N LEU A 212 -30.98 13.49 11.03
CA LEU A 212 -31.04 13.98 12.41
C LEU A 212 -30.53 15.42 12.54
N TYR A 213 -29.46 15.76 11.82
CA TYR A 213 -28.96 17.13 11.76
C TYR A 213 -29.99 18.09 11.15
N LEU A 214 -30.60 17.73 10.02
CA LEU A 214 -31.65 18.54 9.38
C LEU A 214 -32.87 18.71 10.30
N LYS A 215 -33.28 17.66 11.01
CA LYS A 215 -34.40 17.72 11.97
C LYS A 215 -34.10 18.59 13.19
N ALA A 216 -32.87 18.54 13.71
CA ALA A 216 -32.44 19.41 14.79
C ALA A 216 -32.46 20.89 14.38
N MET A 217 -32.10 21.20 13.13
CA MET A 217 -32.10 22.57 12.60
C MET A 217 -33.50 23.12 12.32
N VAL A 218 -34.40 22.33 11.74
CA VAL A 218 -35.71 22.82 11.26
C VAL A 218 -36.77 22.83 12.35
N ASP A 219 -36.87 21.75 13.13
CA ASP A 219 -38.02 21.54 14.05
C ASP A 219 -37.65 21.75 15.53
N GLY A 220 -36.35 21.92 15.86
CA GLY A 220 -35.85 21.92 17.24
C GLY A 220 -36.12 20.63 18.01
N ASN A 221 -36.67 19.62 17.33
CA ASN A 221 -37.07 18.34 17.90
C ASN A 221 -35.81 17.50 18.15
N ARG A 222 -35.35 17.49 19.40
CA ARG A 222 -34.12 16.78 19.79
C ARG A 222 -34.30 15.27 19.93
N HIS A 223 -35.52 14.75 19.81
CA HIS A 223 -35.82 13.32 20.04
C HIS A 223 -36.82 12.75 19.01
N PRO A 224 -36.50 12.80 17.71
CA PRO A 224 -37.39 12.33 16.65
C PRO A 224 -37.55 10.81 16.63
N VAL A 225 -38.65 10.35 16.02
CA VAL A 225 -38.84 8.93 15.67
C VAL A 225 -38.20 8.69 14.31
N LEU A 226 -37.25 7.77 14.25
CA LEU A 226 -36.58 7.40 13.01
C LEU A 226 -37.48 6.47 12.17
N LYS A 227 -37.99 6.96 11.05
CA LYS A 227 -38.67 6.12 10.06
C LYS A 227 -37.87 6.12 8.76
N ALA A 228 -37.63 4.94 8.21
CA ALA A 228 -36.91 4.77 6.95
C ALA A 228 -37.46 5.64 5.81
N ASP A 229 -38.78 5.70 5.63
CA ASP A 229 -39.41 6.53 4.58
C ASP A 229 -39.16 8.03 4.80
N ASP A 230 -39.25 8.51 6.05
CA ASP A 230 -39.01 9.91 6.38
C ASP A 230 -37.54 10.29 6.15
N ILE A 231 -36.62 9.36 6.42
CA ILE A 231 -35.18 9.53 6.18
C ILE A 231 -34.89 9.54 4.69
N ALA A 232 -35.40 8.54 3.95
CA ALA A 232 -35.22 8.39 2.52
C ALA A 232 -35.67 9.66 1.76
N ASN A 233 -36.86 10.17 2.12
CA ASN A 233 -37.43 11.35 1.49
C ASN A 233 -36.62 12.61 1.78
N ALA A 234 -36.20 12.85 3.04
CA ALA A 234 -35.56 14.13 3.37
C ALA A 234 -34.09 14.22 2.91
N VAL A 235 -33.42 13.09 2.70
CA VAL A 235 -32.03 13.07 2.21
C VAL A 235 -31.92 12.81 0.70
N GLU A 236 -33.06 12.69 0.01
CA GLU A 236 -33.13 12.33 -1.41
C GLU A 236 -32.38 11.02 -1.70
N TRP A 237 -32.69 9.96 -0.93
CA TRP A 237 -31.99 8.68 -1.00
C TRP A 237 -32.01 8.08 -2.41
N GLN A 238 -30.83 7.76 -2.93
CA GLN A 238 -30.65 7.12 -4.24
C GLN A 238 -30.20 5.67 -4.02
N GLY A 239 -31.09 4.71 -4.28
CA GLY A 239 -30.83 3.28 -4.13
C GLY A 239 -32.09 2.48 -3.78
N ASP A 240 -31.92 1.20 -3.45
CA ASP A 240 -33.01 0.36 -2.93
C ASP A 240 -33.66 0.99 -1.68
N SER A 241 -34.93 0.69 -1.46
CA SER A 241 -35.68 1.16 -0.30
C SER A 241 -34.97 0.83 1.01
N LEU A 242 -34.79 1.86 1.84
CA LEU A 242 -34.28 1.75 3.19
C LEU A 242 -35.24 0.93 4.05
N THR A 243 -34.72 -0.06 4.77
CA THR A 243 -35.50 -0.83 5.73
C THR A 243 -35.40 -0.22 7.13
N GLN A 244 -36.42 -0.45 7.97
CA GLN A 244 -36.37 -0.02 9.37
C GLN A 244 -35.26 -0.71 10.17
N GLN A 245 -34.89 -1.93 9.79
CA GLN A 245 -33.77 -2.66 10.40
C GLN A 245 -32.44 -1.97 10.12
N GLU A 246 -32.17 -1.58 8.87
CA GLU A 246 -30.95 -0.86 8.50
C GLU A 246 -30.81 0.48 9.25
N VAL A 247 -31.93 1.20 9.40
CA VAL A 247 -31.99 2.44 10.19
C VAL A 247 -31.70 2.19 11.66
N ALA A 248 -32.22 1.10 12.24
CA ALA A 248 -31.95 0.73 13.62
C ALA A 248 -30.47 0.39 13.84
N GLU A 249 -29.89 -0.47 13.00
CA GLU A 249 -28.47 -0.87 13.06
C GLU A 249 -27.52 0.33 12.85
N ALA A 250 -27.87 1.23 11.92
CA ALA A 250 -27.13 2.46 11.71
C ALA A 250 -27.16 3.38 12.94
N SER A 251 -28.32 3.48 13.59
CA SER A 251 -28.49 4.30 14.80
C SER A 251 -27.74 3.74 15.99
N GLU A 252 -27.70 2.42 16.16
CA GLU A 252 -26.88 1.77 17.18
C GLU A 252 -25.41 2.08 16.98
N TRP A 253 -24.90 1.92 15.76
CA TRP A 253 -23.50 2.23 15.46
C TRP A 253 -23.17 3.71 15.68
N LEU A 254 -24.03 4.62 15.24
CA LEU A 254 -23.83 6.06 15.44
C LEU A 254 -23.81 6.44 16.93
N ARG A 255 -24.57 5.71 17.76
CA ARG A 255 -24.57 5.87 19.22
C ARG A 255 -23.26 5.36 19.82
N ASP A 256 -22.78 4.19 19.41
CA ASP A 256 -21.50 3.63 19.86
C ASP A 256 -20.31 4.54 19.51
N GLN A 257 -20.43 5.29 18.42
CA GLN A 257 -19.43 6.27 17.99
C GLN A 257 -19.69 7.68 18.54
N GLU A 258 -20.66 7.85 19.45
CA GLU A 258 -21.00 9.10 20.12
C GLU A 258 -21.45 10.23 19.18
N TYR A 259 -21.84 9.91 17.94
CA TYR A 259 -22.42 10.90 17.01
C TYR A 259 -23.86 11.24 17.38
N ILE A 260 -24.56 10.31 18.04
CA ILE A 260 -25.90 10.50 18.58
C ILE A 260 -25.99 9.94 20.01
N SER A 261 -26.93 10.43 20.80
CA SER A 261 -27.20 10.01 22.17
C SER A 261 -28.69 9.69 22.37
N GLY A 262 -29.06 9.11 23.51
CA GLY A 262 -30.45 8.74 23.85
C GLY A 262 -30.62 7.25 24.17
N THR A 263 -31.43 6.96 25.20
CA THR A 263 -31.71 5.61 25.69
C THR A 263 -32.98 5.03 25.09
N ALA A 264 -33.01 3.71 24.89
CA ALA A 264 -34.24 2.99 24.60
C ALA A 264 -35.17 3.11 25.81
N SER A 265 -36.25 3.90 25.72
CA SER A 265 -37.27 3.91 26.76
C SER A 265 -38.10 2.64 26.67
N TRP A 266 -38.09 1.86 27.75
CA TRP A 266 -38.90 0.67 27.95
C TRP A 266 -40.38 0.89 27.55
N GLY A 267 -40.92 0.03 26.70
CA GLY A 267 -42.37 -0.12 26.50
C GLY A 267 -42.86 -0.19 25.05
N HIS A 268 -42.19 0.43 24.07
CA HIS A 268 -42.69 0.42 22.68
C HIS A 268 -41.61 0.36 21.57
N GLY A 269 -40.36 0.06 21.89
CA GLY A 269 -39.32 -0.19 20.87
C GLY A 269 -38.94 1.02 20.01
N VAL A 270 -39.34 2.24 20.39
CA VAL A 270 -39.02 3.45 19.63
C VAL A 270 -37.76 4.10 20.20
N VAL A 271 -36.64 3.96 19.47
CA VAL A 271 -35.41 4.69 19.74
C VAL A 271 -35.63 6.16 19.38
N ARG A 272 -35.44 7.06 20.34
CA ARG A 272 -35.51 8.52 20.11
C ARG A 272 -34.14 9.16 20.32
N PRO A 273 -33.28 9.18 19.29
CA PRO A 273 -31.93 9.69 19.43
C PRO A 273 -31.89 11.21 19.35
N SER A 274 -30.91 11.82 20.02
CA SER A 274 -30.51 13.21 19.84
C SER A 274 -29.14 13.27 19.17
N ILE A 275 -28.94 14.17 18.21
CA ILE A 275 -27.61 14.41 17.65
C ILE A 275 -26.69 15.06 18.69
N THR A 276 -25.43 14.63 18.77
CA THR A 276 -24.43 15.25 19.66
C THR A 276 -23.67 16.35 18.93
N ALA A 277 -22.92 17.19 19.65
CA ALA A 277 -22.02 18.18 19.03
C ALA A 277 -21.01 17.56 18.04
N LYS A 278 -20.57 16.31 18.31
CA LYS A 278 -19.69 15.53 17.41
C LYS A 278 -20.42 15.14 16.13
N GLY A 279 -21.68 14.72 16.23
CA GLY A 279 -22.53 14.42 15.07
C GLY A 279 -22.86 15.66 14.25
N GLU A 280 -23.22 16.76 14.91
CA GLU A 280 -23.53 18.04 14.26
C GLU A 280 -22.34 18.56 13.45
N ALA A 281 -21.14 18.59 14.04
CA ALA A 281 -19.94 19.06 13.36
C ALA A 281 -19.56 18.21 12.13
N LEU A 282 -19.83 16.90 12.17
CA LEU A 282 -19.55 16.01 11.05
C LEU A 282 -20.58 16.18 9.92
N ALA A 283 -21.86 16.29 10.27
CA ALA A 283 -22.96 16.48 9.33
C ALA A 283 -22.89 17.86 8.64
N ASP A 284 -22.59 18.92 9.41
CA ASP A 284 -22.37 20.29 8.90
C ASP A 284 -21.21 20.35 7.90
N ALA A 285 -20.14 19.60 8.17
CA ALA A 285 -18.99 19.51 7.26
C ALA A 285 -19.26 18.69 5.98
N GLY A 286 -20.44 18.07 5.85
CA GLY A 286 -20.79 17.20 4.72
C GLY A 286 -19.88 15.99 4.56
N LYS A 287 -19.28 15.51 5.66
CA LYS A 287 -18.31 14.40 5.65
C LYS A 287 -18.98 13.09 6.03
N SER A 288 -18.56 12.00 5.37
CA SER A 288 -19.02 10.65 5.71
C SER A 288 -18.47 10.17 7.06
N VAL A 289 -19.29 9.44 7.82
CA VAL A 289 -18.91 8.78 9.07
C VAL A 289 -17.81 7.74 8.89
N ARG A 290 -17.62 7.24 7.67
CA ARG A 290 -16.54 6.31 7.30
C ARG A 290 -15.15 6.89 7.56
N GLY A 291 -14.98 8.22 7.47
CA GLY A 291 -13.70 8.91 7.65
C GLY A 291 -13.41 9.40 9.07
N GLY A 292 -14.38 9.30 9.99
CA GLY A 292 -14.35 10.00 11.28
C GLY A 292 -13.62 9.31 12.42
N ASN A 293 -13.07 8.10 12.23
CA ASN A 293 -12.59 7.27 13.34
C ASN A 293 -11.19 6.65 13.07
N ALA A 294 -10.15 7.43 13.35
CA ALA A 294 -8.82 6.87 13.64
C ALA A 294 -8.48 7.24 15.10
N PRO A 295 -8.24 6.27 16.01
CA PRO A 295 -7.82 6.59 17.37
C PRO A 295 -6.50 7.34 17.33
N GLY A 296 -6.45 8.47 18.06
CA GLY A 296 -5.29 9.33 18.18
C GLY A 296 -4.06 8.56 18.65
N ARG A 297 -2.95 8.72 17.92
CA ARG A 297 -1.63 8.42 18.45
C ARG A 297 -1.34 9.46 19.55
N PRO A 298 -0.85 9.07 20.74
CA PRO A 298 -0.39 10.06 21.70
C PRO A 298 0.79 10.81 21.10
N THR A 299 0.65 12.13 20.98
CA THR A 299 1.73 13.06 20.67
C THR A 299 2.62 13.16 21.90
N GLY A 300 3.86 12.69 21.78
CA GLY A 300 4.89 12.97 22.78
C GLY A 300 5.48 14.36 22.56
N SER A 301 5.56 15.12 23.65
CA SER A 301 6.59 16.12 24.03
C SER A 301 6.22 16.51 25.49
N ASP A 302 7.09 16.75 26.46
CA ASP A 302 8.46 17.25 26.46
C ASP A 302 9.22 16.80 27.73
N HIS A 303 10.54 17.03 27.68
CA HIS A 303 11.53 17.07 28.75
C HIS A 303 11.02 17.39 30.17
N ASP A 304 11.57 16.72 31.19
CA ASP A 304 12.41 17.48 32.12
C ASP A 304 13.51 16.65 32.80
N SER A 305 14.67 17.28 32.84
CA SER A 305 15.90 16.99 33.56
C SER A 305 15.71 17.03 35.07
N HIS A 306 16.31 16.08 35.81
CA HIS A 306 17.28 16.33 36.90
C HIS A 306 17.42 15.15 37.87
N GLN A 307 18.70 14.87 38.17
CA GLN A 307 19.28 14.13 39.31
C GLN A 307 19.24 12.61 39.28
#